data_AF-A0A914NYB1-F1
#
_entry.id   AF-A0A914NYB1-F1
#
_cell.length_a   1.000
_cell.length_b   1.000
_cell.length_c   1.000
_cell.angle_alpha   90.00
_cell.angle_beta   90.00
_cell.angle_gamma   90.00
#
_symmetry.space_group_name_H-M   'P 1'
#
loop_
_entity.id
_entity.type
_entity.pdbx_description
1 polymer ?
#
loop_
_entity_poly.entity_id
_entity_poly.type
_entity_poly.pdbx_seq_one_letter_code
_entity_poly.pdbx_strand_id
1 'polypeptide(L)'
;MSENDTKKPYLNILTEIESSGTQLQIFDGEDASAFDEWSTRFKDYIEVFGTNWTEVEKLNRLKLYLGKTVRNIYENLAPSGKNTLQNALINIRSKLDSPHIRELNYKKLAACYQRKGESVGEFIKRLIPLVNSTSSNVTKEVKEET
;
A
#
# COMPACT_ATOMS: atom_id res chain seq x y z
N MET A 1 -49.67 -37.38 2.48
CA MET A 1 -49.41 -36.58 1.28
C MET A 1 -48.48 -35.46 1.73
N SER A 2 -47.15 -35.68 1.77
CA SER A 2 -46.20 -35.65 0.65
C SER A 2 -46.45 -34.50 -0.31
N GLU A 3 -45.61 -33.46 -0.23
CA GLU A 3 -44.59 -33.19 -1.25
C GLU A 3 -43.50 -32.26 -0.70
N ASN A 4 -42.26 -32.76 -0.75
CA ASN A 4 -41.04 -31.97 -0.67
C ASN A 4 -40.93 -31.12 -1.95
N ASP A 5 -40.35 -29.92 -1.90
CA ASP A 5 -39.18 -29.66 -2.75
C ASP A 5 -38.34 -28.47 -2.28
N THR A 6 -37.20 -28.87 -1.73
CA THR A 6 -35.92 -28.17 -1.59
C THR A 6 -35.49 -27.45 -2.86
N LYS A 7 -34.97 -26.21 -2.73
CA LYS A 7 -33.95 -25.49 -3.57
C LYS A 7 -34.27 -23.97 -3.50
N LYS A 8 -33.40 -23.05 -3.04
CA LYS A 8 -31.95 -22.92 -3.19
C LYS A 8 -31.37 -21.95 -2.14
N PRO A 9 -30.39 -22.34 -1.31
CA PRO A 9 -29.43 -21.41 -0.72
C PRO A 9 -28.26 -21.25 -1.70
N TYR A 10 -28.40 -20.42 -2.73
CA TYR A 10 -27.33 -20.12 -3.68
C TYR A 10 -27.16 -18.61 -3.91
N LEU A 11 -27.19 -17.84 -2.83
CA LEU A 11 -26.90 -16.39 -2.91
C LEU A 11 -25.79 -15.92 -1.98
N ASN A 12 -24.99 -16.84 -1.42
CA ASN A 12 -23.91 -16.51 -0.51
C ASN A 12 -22.54 -17.12 -0.86
N ILE A 13 -22.35 -17.68 -2.06
CA ILE A 13 -21.04 -18.25 -2.47
C ILE A 13 -20.26 -17.29 -3.38
N LEU A 14 -20.84 -16.16 -3.82
CA LEU A 14 -20.16 -15.22 -4.71
C LEU A 14 -19.54 -13.99 -4.03
N THR A 15 -19.70 -13.85 -2.71
CA THR A 15 -18.99 -12.83 -1.91
C THR A 15 -17.71 -13.35 -1.26
N GLU A 16 -17.43 -14.65 -1.39
CA GLU A 16 -16.20 -15.33 -0.92
C GLU A 16 -15.33 -15.85 -2.08
N ILE A 17 -15.45 -15.25 -3.26
CA ILE A 17 -14.32 -15.29 -4.18
C ILE A 17 -13.39 -14.16 -3.74
N GLU A 18 -12.51 -14.49 -2.80
CA GLU A 18 -11.17 -13.92 -2.79
C GLU A 18 -10.66 -13.94 -4.23
N SER A 19 -10.78 -12.80 -4.91
CA SER A 19 -10.17 -12.55 -6.21
C SER A 19 -8.67 -12.33 -5.99
N SER A 20 -8.00 -13.35 -5.45
CA SER A 20 -6.60 -13.39 -5.05
C SER A 20 -5.66 -13.71 -6.22
N GLY A 21 -5.99 -13.27 -7.44
CA GLY A 21 -5.20 -13.60 -8.63
C GLY A 21 -4.94 -12.51 -9.68
N THR A 22 -5.75 -11.45 -9.79
CA THR A 22 -5.67 -10.59 -11.00
C THR A 22 -5.94 -9.11 -10.82
N GLN A 23 -6.42 -8.65 -9.67
CA GLN A 23 -6.71 -7.23 -9.46
C GLN A 23 -5.66 -6.56 -8.60
N LEU A 24 -4.90 -5.65 -9.22
CA LEU A 24 -3.98 -4.77 -8.52
C LEU A 24 -4.74 -3.96 -7.47
N GLN A 25 -4.27 -3.98 -6.23
CA GLN A 25 -4.89 -3.23 -5.14
C GLN A 25 -4.45 -1.76 -5.16
N ILE A 26 -5.29 -0.87 -4.63
CA ILE A 26 -4.93 0.54 -4.40
C ILE A 26 -3.88 0.58 -3.29
N PHE A 27 -2.79 1.33 -3.49
CA PHE A 27 -1.81 1.56 -2.45
C PHE A 27 -2.24 2.71 -1.55
N ASP A 28 -2.65 2.39 -0.33
CA ASP A 28 -3.04 3.33 0.73
C ASP A 28 -2.00 3.46 1.85
N GLY A 29 -0.88 2.74 1.73
CA GLY A 29 0.22 2.75 2.70
C GLY A 29 0.98 4.07 2.75
N GLU A 30 1.72 4.27 3.85
CA GLU A 30 2.57 5.44 4.08
C GLU A 30 4.07 5.08 4.21
N ASP A 31 4.43 3.80 4.05
CA ASP A 31 5.80 3.32 4.18
C ASP A 31 6.44 2.95 2.83
N ALA A 32 7.75 3.17 2.74
CA ALA A 32 8.50 2.93 1.52
C ALA A 32 8.63 1.43 1.18
N SER A 33 8.64 0.55 2.18
CA SER A 33 8.83 -0.90 1.96
C SER A 33 7.59 -1.53 1.32
N ALA A 34 6.41 -1.23 1.83
CA ALA A 34 5.14 -1.65 1.23
C ALA A 34 4.96 -1.02 -0.16
N PHE A 35 5.44 0.21 -0.34
CA PHE A 35 5.43 0.85 -1.66
C PHE A 35 6.34 0.11 -2.66
N ASP A 36 7.52 -0.37 -2.25
CA ASP A 36 8.43 -1.12 -3.12
C ASP A 36 7.77 -2.43 -3.60
N GLU A 37 7.14 -3.19 -2.70
CA GLU A 37 6.40 -4.41 -3.03
C GLU A 37 5.22 -4.13 -3.97
N TRP A 38 4.40 -3.13 -3.63
CA TRP A 38 3.27 -2.74 -4.45
C TRP A 38 3.69 -2.23 -5.83
N SER A 39 4.76 -1.43 -5.92
CA SER A 39 5.23 -0.85 -7.17
C SER A 39 5.75 -1.91 -8.14
N THR A 40 6.28 -3.01 -7.61
CA THR A 40 6.67 -4.18 -8.40
C THR A 40 5.45 -4.81 -9.05
N ARG A 41 4.40 -5.10 -8.26
CA ARG A 41 3.12 -5.61 -8.79
C ARG A 41 2.45 -4.65 -9.78
N PHE A 42 2.58 -3.35 -9.56
CA PHE A 42 2.08 -2.34 -10.49
C PHE A 42 2.84 -2.41 -11.83
N LYS A 43 4.16 -2.57 -11.82
CA LYS A 43 4.95 -2.73 -13.06
C LYS A 43 4.56 -4.00 -13.81
N ASP A 44 4.44 -5.13 -13.12
CA ASP A 44 4.00 -6.39 -13.72
C ASP A 44 2.61 -6.23 -14.36
N TYR A 45 1.70 -5.52 -13.70
CA TYR A 45 0.39 -5.17 -14.25
C TYR A 45 0.49 -4.33 -15.53
N ILE A 46 1.39 -3.34 -15.60
CA ILE A 46 1.61 -2.54 -16.81
C ILE A 46 2.22 -3.39 -17.93
N GLU A 47 3.12 -4.32 -17.63
CA GLU A 47 3.70 -5.21 -18.63
C GLU A 47 2.64 -6.12 -19.27
N VAL A 48 1.71 -6.65 -18.46
CA VAL A 48 0.65 -7.54 -18.94
C VAL A 48 -0.47 -6.79 -19.68
N PHE A 49 -0.95 -5.67 -19.13
CA PHE A 49 -2.16 -5.00 -19.64
C PHE A 49 -1.88 -3.71 -20.42
N GLY A 50 -0.70 -3.13 -20.26
CA GLY A 50 -0.33 -1.81 -20.76
C GLY A 50 0.83 -1.79 -21.73
N THR A 51 1.08 -2.92 -22.42
CA THR A 51 2.21 -3.10 -23.34
C THR A 51 2.30 -2.03 -24.43
N ASN A 52 1.15 -1.51 -24.87
CA ASN A 52 1.05 -0.46 -25.90
C ASN A 52 0.71 0.93 -25.34
N TRP A 53 0.70 1.10 -24.01
CA TRP A 53 0.37 2.39 -23.42
C TRP A 53 1.51 3.37 -23.56
N THR A 54 1.14 4.60 -23.91
CA THR A 54 2.01 5.78 -23.79
C THR A 54 2.37 6.03 -22.32
N GLU A 55 3.44 6.78 -22.08
CA GLU A 55 3.80 7.18 -20.72
C GLU A 55 2.69 7.97 -20.03
N VAL A 56 1.94 8.78 -20.78
CA VAL A 56 0.78 9.53 -20.25
C VAL A 56 -0.30 8.58 -19.76
N GLU A 57 -0.63 7.53 -20.52
CA GLU A 57 -1.60 6.51 -20.12
C GLU A 57 -1.14 5.72 -18.90
N LYS A 58 0.13 5.33 -18.84
CA LYS A 58 0.73 4.67 -17.66
C LYS A 58 0.65 5.55 -16.42
N LEU A 59 0.96 6.83 -16.54
CA LEU A 59 0.89 7.80 -15.45
C LEU A 59 -0.56 8.05 -15.01
N ASN A 60 -1.50 8.11 -15.95
CA ASN A 60 -2.93 8.19 -15.63
C ASN A 60 -3.39 6.95 -14.87
N ARG A 61 -2.94 5.76 -15.28
CA ARG A 61 -3.23 4.51 -14.57
C ARG A 61 -2.63 4.51 -13.18
N LEU A 62 -1.38 4.97 -13.03
CA LEU A 62 -0.72 5.10 -11.74
C LEU A 62 -1.59 5.89 -10.76
N LYS A 63 -2.09 7.07 -11.16
CA LYS A 63 -2.94 7.92 -10.30
C LYS A 63 -4.21 7.22 -9.79
N LEU A 64 -4.75 6.26 -10.52
CA LEU A 64 -5.97 5.53 -10.12
C LEU A 64 -5.71 4.50 -9.03
N TYR A 65 -4.49 3.97 -8.96
CA TYR A 65 -4.10 2.98 -7.95
C TYR A 65 -3.34 3.59 -6.77
N LEU A 66 -3.23 4.92 -6.69
CA LEU A 66 -2.69 5.61 -5.54
C LEU A 66 -3.83 6.07 -4.60
N GLY A 67 -3.74 5.66 -3.34
CA GLY A 67 -4.56 6.16 -2.25
C GLY A 67 -4.28 7.64 -1.96
N LYS A 68 -5.12 8.25 -1.11
CA LYS A 68 -5.18 9.71 -0.92
C LYS A 68 -3.83 10.34 -0.57
N THR A 69 -3.10 9.78 0.40
CA THR A 69 -1.81 10.34 0.86
C THR A 69 -0.76 10.34 -0.24
N VAL A 70 -0.58 9.19 -0.90
CA VAL A 70 0.47 8.99 -1.90
C VAL A 70 0.12 9.69 -3.21
N ARG A 71 -1.17 9.78 -3.53
CA ARG A 71 -1.66 10.60 -4.63
C ARG A 71 -1.35 12.08 -4.42
N ASN A 72 -1.50 12.60 -3.20
CA ASN A 72 -1.10 13.97 -2.89
C ASN A 72 0.42 14.17 -3.08
N ILE A 73 1.25 13.19 -2.70
CA ILE A 73 2.70 13.22 -2.99
C ILE A 73 2.94 13.32 -4.50
N TYR A 74 2.31 12.45 -5.29
CA TYR A 74 2.42 12.43 -6.75
C TYR A 74 1.99 13.75 -7.40
N GLU A 75 0.87 14.34 -6.96
CA GLU A 75 0.35 15.59 -7.51
C GLU A 75 1.31 16.76 -7.26
N ASN A 76 1.98 16.77 -6.11
CA ASN A 76 2.99 17.76 -5.73
C ASN A 76 4.39 17.52 -6.33
N LEU A 77 4.62 16.43 -7.09
CA LEU A 77 5.87 16.25 -7.82
C LEU A 77 6.00 17.25 -8.96
N ALA A 78 7.22 17.75 -9.15
CA ALA A 78 7.58 18.58 -10.31
C ALA A 78 7.33 17.82 -11.62
N PRO A 79 7.01 18.50 -12.74
CA PRO A 79 6.77 17.85 -14.02
C PRO A 79 7.91 16.93 -14.48
N SER A 80 9.16 17.33 -14.24
CA SER A 80 10.36 16.52 -14.51
C SER A 80 10.45 15.24 -13.67
N GLY A 81 9.84 15.22 -12.48
CA GLY A 81 9.79 14.05 -11.59
C GLY A 81 8.64 13.08 -11.89
N LYS A 82 7.73 13.43 -12.82
CA LYS A 82 6.60 12.58 -13.24
C LYS A 82 6.39 12.56 -14.76
N ASN A 83 7.48 12.65 -15.52
CA ASN A 83 7.47 12.59 -16.98
C ASN A 83 7.47 11.15 -17.53
N THR A 84 7.94 10.19 -16.74
CA THR A 84 7.89 8.76 -17.02
C THR A 84 7.35 8.02 -15.80
N LEU A 85 6.77 6.83 -16.02
CA LEU A 85 6.30 5.98 -14.94
C LEU A 85 7.43 5.67 -13.94
N GLN A 86 8.62 5.35 -14.45
CA GLN A 86 9.78 5.04 -13.61
C GLN A 86 10.18 6.22 -12.72
N ASN A 87 10.26 7.43 -13.28
CA ASN A 87 10.61 8.63 -12.51
C ASN A 87 9.56 8.93 -11.44
N ALA A 88 8.28 8.79 -11.77
CA ALA A 88 7.20 8.97 -10.81
C ALA A 88 7.33 8.02 -9.61
N LEU A 89 7.55 6.72 -9.87
CA LEU A 89 7.69 5.72 -8.81
C LEU A 89 8.92 6.00 -7.92
N ILE A 90 10.06 6.34 -8.52
CA ILE A 90 11.29 6.67 -7.77
C ILE A 90 11.07 7.90 -6.87
N ASN A 91 10.44 8.95 -7.40
CA ASN A 91 10.21 10.18 -6.65
C ASN A 91 9.18 10.00 -5.54
N ILE A 92 8.11 9.22 -5.78
CA ILE A 92 7.16 8.86 -4.71
C ILE A 92 7.88 8.10 -3.60
N ARG A 93 8.63 7.07 -3.95
CA ARG A 93 9.41 6.26 -2.99
C ARG A 93 10.36 7.11 -2.17
N SER A 94 11.11 8.00 -2.82
CA SER A 94 12.04 8.92 -2.12
C SER A 94 11.33 9.86 -1.14
N LYS A 95 10.10 10.29 -1.45
CA LYS A 95 9.30 11.11 -0.52
C LYS A 95 8.76 10.31 0.64
N LEU A 96 8.34 9.06 0.43
CA LEU A 96 7.91 8.16 1.50
C LEU A 96 9.06 7.82 2.46
N ASP A 97 10.29 7.71 1.95
CA ASP A 97 11.49 7.46 2.75
C ASP A 97 12.13 8.74 3.35
N SER A 98 11.50 9.90 3.16
CA SER A 98 12.07 11.17 3.61
C SER A 98 12.23 11.21 5.14
N PRO A 99 13.34 11.77 5.69
CA PRO A 99 13.53 11.95 7.13
C PRO A 99 12.37 12.64 7.82
N HIS A 100 11.69 13.56 7.13
CA HIS A 100 10.52 14.26 7.66
C HIS A 100 9.31 13.33 7.86
N ILE A 101 9.02 12.46 6.88
CA ILE A 101 7.94 11.46 7.00
C ILE A 101 8.27 10.45 8.10
N ARG A 102 9.53 10.04 8.20
CA ARG A 102 10.02 9.21 9.31
C ARG A 102 9.78 9.87 10.67
N GLU A 103 10.14 11.13 10.83
CA GLU A 103 9.93 11.87 12.08
C GLU A 103 8.43 11.96 12.43
N LEU A 104 7.56 12.20 11.44
CA LEU A 104 6.10 12.16 11.64
C LEU A 104 5.62 10.78 12.08
N ASN A 105 6.14 9.71 11.48
CA ASN A 105 5.81 8.33 11.85
C ASN A 105 6.30 8.00 13.27
N TYR A 106 7.49 8.45 13.66
CA TYR A 106 7.96 8.35 15.05
C TYR A 106 7.06 9.09 16.02
N LYS A 107 6.62 10.31 15.69
CA LYS A 107 5.66 11.05 16.52
C LYS A 107 4.32 10.33 16.65
N LYS A 108 3.79 9.78 15.54
CA LYS A 108 2.57 8.95 15.54
C LYS A 108 2.72 7.70 16.41
N LEU A 109 3.87 7.02 16.32
CA LEU A 109 4.21 5.85 17.12
C LEU A 109 4.35 6.20 18.61
N ALA A 110 5.06 7.28 18.92
CA ALA A 110 5.25 7.75 20.28
C ALA A 110 3.93 8.14 20.95
N ALA A 111 2.94 8.60 20.16
CA ALA A 111 1.58 8.89 20.60
C ALA A 111 0.63 7.67 20.57
N CYS A 112 1.11 6.50 20.16
CA CYS A 112 0.30 5.30 20.03
C CYS A 112 0.28 4.52 21.34
N TYR A 113 -0.78 4.72 22.12
CA TYR A 113 -1.04 3.97 23.35
C TYR A 113 -2.33 3.17 23.20
N GLN A 114 -2.43 2.07 23.95
CA GLN A 114 -3.69 1.33 24.09
C GLN A 114 -4.70 2.22 24.80
N ARG A 115 -5.86 2.44 24.17
CA ARG A 115 -6.92 3.27 24.75
C ARG A 115 -7.67 2.50 25.84
N LYS A 116 -8.28 3.25 26.76
CA LYS A 116 -9.13 2.65 27.80
C LYS A 116 -10.35 1.99 27.15
N GLY A 117 -10.44 0.66 27.25
CA GLY A 117 -11.50 -0.15 26.65
C GLY A 117 -11.19 -0.71 25.25
N GLU A 118 -10.02 -0.41 24.67
CA GLU A 118 -9.53 -1.05 23.43
C GLU A 118 -8.97 -2.43 23.76
N SER A 119 -9.35 -3.46 22.98
CA SER A 119 -8.77 -4.78 23.15
C SER A 119 -7.29 -4.80 22.72
N VAL A 120 -6.51 -5.73 23.28
CA VAL A 120 -5.09 -5.90 22.89
C VAL A 120 -4.96 -6.18 21.38
N GLY A 121 -5.88 -6.94 20.80
CA GLY A 121 -5.88 -7.26 19.37
C GLY A 121 -6.11 -6.03 18.48
N GLU A 122 -7.04 -5.15 18.85
CA GLU A 122 -7.30 -3.90 18.12
C GLU A 122 -6.11 -2.93 18.23
N PHE A 123 -5.49 -2.85 19.41
CA PHE A 123 -4.29 -2.07 19.61
C PHE A 123 -3.13 -2.56 18.74
N ILE A 124 -2.86 -3.88 18.73
CA ILE A 124 -1.79 -4.48 17.91
C ILE A 124 -2.02 -4.22 16.42
N LYS A 125 -3.25 -4.38 15.92
CA LYS A 125 -3.60 -4.08 14.52
C LYS A 125 -3.25 -2.63 14.13
N ARG A 126 -3.33 -1.70 15.07
CA ARG A 126 -3.03 -0.28 14.88
C ARG A 126 -1.55 0.05 15.07
N LEU A 127 -0.85 -0.73 15.90
CA LEU A 127 0.57 -0.55 16.22
C LEU A 127 1.49 -1.11 15.13
N ILE A 128 1.20 -2.28 14.58
CA ILE A 128 2.06 -2.97 13.60
C ILE A 128 2.44 -2.09 12.39
N PRO A 129 1.50 -1.40 11.71
CA PRO A 129 1.84 -0.56 10.57
C PRO A 129 2.77 0.61 10.95
N LEU A 130 2.58 1.19 12.15
CA LEU A 130 3.40 2.29 12.65
C LEU A 130 4.83 1.84 12.96
N VAL A 131 4.98 0.66 13.56
CA VAL A 131 6.30 0.06 13.83
C VAL A 131 7.02 -0.21 12.51
N ASN A 132 6.37 -0.86 11.54
CA ASN A 132 6.99 -1.15 10.24
C ASN A 132 7.43 0.11 9.49
N SER A 133 6.65 1.19 9.60
CA SER A 133 6.96 2.50 9.00
C SER A 133 8.14 3.24 9.65
N THR A 134 8.58 2.82 10.84
CA THR A 134 9.69 3.44 11.60
C THR A 134 10.93 2.55 11.68
N SER A 135 10.76 1.23 11.59
CA SER A 135 11.80 0.22 11.84
C SER A 135 12.72 -0.07 10.65
N SER A 136 12.54 0.56 9.49
CA SER A 136 13.41 0.39 8.30
C SER A 136 14.88 0.79 8.51
N ASN A 137 15.29 1.21 9.71
CA ASN A 137 16.69 1.43 10.12
C ASN A 137 17.21 0.50 11.23
N VAL A 138 16.40 -0.33 11.88
CA VAL A 138 16.88 -1.11 13.05
C VAL A 138 17.81 -2.26 12.63
N THR A 139 17.87 -2.63 11.35
CA THR A 139 18.72 -3.74 10.86
C THR A 139 20.10 -3.34 10.34
N LYS A 140 20.57 -2.10 10.53
CA LYS A 140 21.90 -1.66 10.04
C LYS A 140 22.87 -1.13 11.11
N GLU A 141 22.63 -1.40 12.38
CA GLU A 141 23.61 -1.12 13.45
C GLU A 141 23.83 -2.33 14.39
N VAL A 142 24.09 -3.49 13.80
CA VAL A 142 24.92 -4.51 14.46
C VAL A 142 26.17 -4.68 13.60
N LYS A 143 27.08 -3.70 13.67
CA LYS A 143 28.47 -3.90 13.27
C LYS A 143 29.27 -4.16 14.54
N GLU A 144 29.72 -5.41 14.63
CA GLU A 144 30.85 -5.93 15.40
C GLU A 144 31.61 -4.91 16.26
N GLU A 145 31.40 -4.98 17.58
CA GLU A 145 32.48 -4.67 18.51
C GLU A 145 33.40 -5.89 18.54
N THR A 146 34.62 -5.69 18.03
CA THR A 146 35.77 -6.59 18.23
C THR A 146 36.65 -6.00 19.32
#